data_AF-A0A3N0D6P4-F1
#
_entry.id   AF-A0A3N0D6P4-F1
#
_cell.length_a   1.000
_cell.length_b   1.000
_cell.length_c   1.000
_cell.angle_alpha   90.00
_cell.angle_beta   90.00
_cell.angle_gamma   90.00
#
_symmetry.space_group_name_H-M   'P 1'
#
loop_
_entity.id
_entity.type
_entity.pdbx_description
1 polymer ?
#
loop_
_entity_poly.entity_id
_entity_poly.type
_entity_poly.pdbx_seq_one_letter_code
_entity_poly.pdbx_strand_id
1 'polypeptide(L)' 'MKAPRADQGVWAPVTHATPLKRDATYDHRAQQAALDIEVHHADGRTTTSVLVLTPDQVELYAIQFEQLIAKREQGRQAGR' A
#
# COMPACT_ATOMS: atom_id res chain seq x y z
N MET A 1 23.74 -21.36 -28.65
CA MET A 1 23.89 -20.88 -27.25
C MET A 1 22.51 -20.64 -26.70
N LYS A 2 22.13 -21.31 -25.61
CA LYS A 2 20.77 -21.29 -25.04
C LYS A 2 20.71 -20.16 -24.03
N ALA A 3 19.81 -19.19 -24.22
CA ALA A 3 19.57 -18.12 -23.24
C ALA A 3 19.17 -18.72 -21.87
N PRO A 4 19.58 -18.11 -20.74
CA PRO A 4 19.13 -18.59 -19.44
C PRO A 4 17.61 -18.41 -19.36
N ARG A 5 16.90 -19.50 -19.05
CA ARG A 5 15.49 -19.42 -18.68
C ARG A 5 15.43 -18.55 -17.43
N ALA A 6 14.66 -17.47 -17.48
CA ALA A 6 14.20 -16.81 -16.28
C ALA A 6 13.67 -17.90 -15.35
N ASP A 7 14.24 -18.00 -14.15
CA ASP A 7 13.51 -18.66 -13.09
C ASP A 7 12.18 -17.89 -12.99
N GLN A 8 11.10 -18.56 -13.37
CA GLN A 8 9.79 -18.15 -12.96
C GLN A 8 9.49 -19.08 -11.79
N GLY A 9 10.10 -18.79 -10.64
CA GLY A 9 9.50 -19.25 -9.39
C GLY A 9 8.04 -18.82 -9.43
N VAL A 10 7.10 -19.74 -9.22
CA VAL A 10 5.70 -19.36 -9.06
C VAL A 10 5.64 -18.57 -7.76
N TRP A 11 5.49 -17.25 -7.86
CA TRP A 11 5.25 -16.42 -6.67
C TRP A 11 3.88 -16.82 -6.12
N ALA A 12 3.83 -17.11 -4.82
CA ALA A 12 2.55 -17.36 -4.17
C ALA A 12 1.62 -16.13 -4.34
N PRO A 13 0.29 -16.32 -4.43
CA PRO A 13 -0.64 -15.21 -4.60
C PRO A 13 -0.48 -14.15 -3.52
N VAL A 14 -0.62 -12.88 -3.91
CA VAL A 14 -0.69 -11.75 -2.96
C VAL A 14 -2.01 -11.80 -2.22
N THR A 15 -1.97 -11.58 -0.91
CA THR A 15 -3.15 -11.53 -0.03
C THR A 15 -3.56 -10.11 0.31
N HIS A 16 -2.59 -9.29 0.74
CA HIS A 16 -2.80 -7.90 1.12
C HIS A 16 -1.47 -7.15 1.14
N ALA A 17 -1.54 -5.83 1.30
CA ALA A 17 -0.38 -4.99 1.51
C ALA A 17 -0.58 -4.09 2.74
N THR A 18 0.52 -3.77 3.42
CA THR A 18 0.52 -2.89 4.58
C THR A 18 1.49 -1.73 4.38
N PRO A 19 1.13 -0.49 4.73
CA PRO A 19 2.07 0.62 4.75
C PRO A 19 3.27 0.33 5.65
N LEU A 20 4.48 0.64 5.18
CA LEU A 20 5.66 0.71 6.04
C LEU A 20 5.59 1.98 6.89
N LYS A 21 6.16 1.96 8.10
CA LYS A 21 6.19 3.12 9.03
C LYS A 21 7.14 4.21 8.53
N ARG A 22 6.83 4.80 7.39
CA ARG A 22 7.53 5.90 6.72
C ARG A 22 6.49 6.86 6.17
N ASP A 23 6.86 8.13 6.09
CA ASP A 23 6.00 9.15 5.51
C ASP A 23 5.85 8.92 3.99
N ALA A 24 4.67 9.23 3.47
CA ALA A 24 4.47 9.29 2.02
C ALA A 24 5.28 10.46 1.44
N THR A 25 5.82 10.26 0.24
CA THR A 25 6.54 11.31 -0.50
C THR A 25 5.71 11.75 -1.71
N TYR A 26 5.98 12.95 -2.22
CA TYR A 26 5.34 13.46 -3.44
C TYR A 26 6.39 13.89 -4.45
N ASP A 27 6.37 13.27 -5.63
CA ASP A 27 7.20 13.65 -6.76
C ASP A 27 6.45 14.67 -7.62
N HIS A 28 6.85 15.94 -7.52
CA HIS A 28 6.29 17.02 -8.32
C HIS A 28 6.51 16.86 -9.82
N ARG A 29 7.58 16.18 -10.26
CA ARG A 29 7.87 16.00 -11.70
C ARG A 29 6.97 14.93 -12.30
N ALA A 30 6.76 13.84 -11.57
CA ALA A 30 5.88 12.75 -11.99
C ALA A 30 4.40 13.01 -11.66
N GLN A 31 4.10 14.04 -10.84
CA GLN A 31 2.77 14.33 -10.31
C GLN A 31 2.17 13.13 -9.56
N GLN A 32 2.96 12.51 -8.69
CA GLN A 32 2.57 11.26 -8.01
C GLN A 32 3.00 11.27 -6.54
N ALA A 33 2.15 10.73 -5.68
CA ALA A 33 2.53 10.34 -4.33
C ALA A 33 3.07 8.91 -4.31
N ALA A 34 4.04 8.65 -3.44
CA ALA A 34 4.65 7.35 -3.24
C ALA A 34 4.64 6.97 -1.76
N LEU A 35 4.16 5.77 -1.45
CA LEU A 35 4.14 5.19 -0.11
C LEU A 35 4.82 3.83 -0.14
N ASP A 36 5.84 3.66 0.69
CA ASP A 36 6.49 2.37 0.89
C ASP A 36 5.50 1.38 1.51
N ILE A 37 5.37 0.19 0.92
CA ILE A 37 4.48 -0.89 1.37
C ILE A 37 5.23 -2.21 1.52
N GLU A 38 4.69 -3.09 2.36
CA GLU A 38 5.02 -4.50 2.41
C GLU A 38 3.87 -5.30 1.79
N VAL A 39 4.18 -6.17 0.83
CA VAL A 39 3.23 -7.06 0.15
C VAL A 39 3.32 -8.45 0.78
N HIS A 40 2.19 -8.99 1.22
CA HIS A 40 2.09 -10.27 1.93
C HIS A 40 1.58 -11.36 1.00
N HIS A 41 2.31 -12.47 0.92
CA HIS A 41 1.99 -13.61 0.06
C HIS A 41 1.35 -14.76 0.84
N ALA A 42 0.58 -15.60 0.15
CA ALA A 42 -0.14 -16.72 0.75
C ALA A 42 0.78 -17.80 1.38
N ASP A 43 2.06 -17.82 1.01
CA ASP A 43 3.08 -18.69 1.60
C ASP A 43 3.75 -18.10 2.86
N GLY A 44 3.28 -16.94 3.32
CA GLY A 44 3.80 -16.22 4.48
C GLY A 44 5.05 -15.37 4.20
N ARG A 45 5.53 -15.32 2.95
CA ARG A 45 6.63 -14.41 2.58
C ARG A 45 6.14 -12.99 2.40
N THR A 46 7.05 -12.03 2.58
CA THR A 46 6.79 -10.62 2.31
C THR A 46 7.82 -10.04 1.34
N THR A 47 7.39 -9.03 0.56
CA THR A 47 8.25 -8.27 -0.35
C THR A 47 7.99 -6.78 -0.20
N THR A 48 9.03 -5.96 -0.18
CA THR A 48 8.89 -4.50 -0.17
C THR A 48 8.55 -3.98 -1.56
N SER A 49 7.65 -3.00 -1.62
CA SER A 49 7.23 -2.34 -2.87
C SER A 49 6.82 -0.89 -2.59
N VAL A 50 6.42 -0.16 -3.64
CA VAL A 50 5.94 1.22 -3.55
C VAL A 50 4.53 1.29 -4.11
N LEU A 51 3.59 1.81 -3.31
CA LEU A 51 2.27 2.22 -3.78
C LEU A 51 2.38 3.62 -4.37
N VAL A 52 2.13 3.74 -5.67
CA VAL A 52 2.11 5.02 -6.40
C VAL A 52 0.67 5.47 -6.58
N LEU A 53 0.37 6.71 -6.22
CA LEU A 53 -0.95 7.31 -6.29
C LEU A 53 -0.90 8.60 -7.13
N THR A 54 -1.91 8.76 -7.98
CA THR A 54 -2.17 10.03 -8.68
C THR A 54 -2.76 11.09 -7.72
N PRO A 55 -2.76 12.38 -8.08
CA PRO A 55 -3.30 13.44 -7.22
C PRO A 55 -4.77 13.20 -6.86
N ASP A 56 -5.61 12.83 -7.84
CA ASP A 56 -7.03 12.53 -7.63
C ASP A 56 -7.24 11.37 -6.64
N GLN A 57 -6.37 10.35 -6.68
CA GLN A 57 -6.41 9.24 -5.73
C GLN A 57 -5.99 9.68 -4.33
N VAL A 58 -5.03 10.59 -4.20
CA VAL A 58 -4.63 11.16 -2.90
C VAL A 58 -5.78 11.94 -2.28
N GLU A 59 -6.45 12.81 -3.05
CA GLU A 59 -7.60 13.57 -2.57
C GLU A 59 -8.76 12.66 -2.14
N LEU A 60 -9.06 11.64 -2.95
CA LEU A 60 -10.11 10.66 -2.63
C LEU A 60 -9.80 9.91 -1.32
N TYR A 61 -8.57 9.43 -1.16
CA TYR A 61 -8.19 8.66 0.03
C TYR A 61 -8.07 9.52 1.28
N ALA A 62 -7.70 10.80 1.17
CA ALA A 62 -7.74 11.73 2.30
C ALA A 62 -9.15 11.78 2.92
N ILE A 63 -10.18 11.99 2.09
CA ILE A 63 -11.58 12.04 2.54
C ILE A 63 -12.01 10.71 3.17
N GLN A 64 -11.67 9.58 2.54
CA GLN A 64 -12.05 8.26 3.06
C GLN A 64 -11.36 7.96 4.39
N PHE A 65 -10.08 8.30 4.55
CA PHE A 65 -9.36 8.09 5.79
C PHE A 65 -9.87 8.97 6.92
N GLU A 66 -10.22 10.23 6.65
CA GLU A 66 -10.88 11.09 7.64
C GLU A 66 -12.20 10.47 8.14
N GLN A 67 -13.01 9.93 7.23
CA GLN A 67 -14.26 9.25 7.61
C GLN A 67 -14.01 7.99 8.45
N LEU A 68 -12.98 7.20 8.13
CA LEU A 68 -12.62 6.02 8.91
C LEU A 68 -12.10 6.38 10.30
N ILE A 69 -11.30 7.44 10.42
CA ILE A 69 -10.83 7.98 11.70
C ILE A 69 -12.02 8.45 12.54
N ALA A 70 -12.94 9.22 11.95
CA ALA A 70 -14.15 9.68 12.64
C ALA A 70 -15.00 8.51 13.16
N LYS A 71 -15.22 7.47 12.34
CA LYS A 71 -15.93 6.25 12.76
C LYS A 71 -15.25 5.55 13.94
N ARG A 72 -13.91 5.46 13.91
CA ARG A 72 -13.12 4.88 15.01
C ARG A 72 -13.30 5.65 16.32
N GLU A 73 -13.33 6.98 16.27
CA GLU A 73 -13.52 7.80 17.48
C GLU A 73 -14.96 7.73 18.02
N GLN A 74 -15.97 7.70 17.16
CA GLN A 74 -17.35 7.46 17.58
C GLN A 74 -17.51 6.13 18.33
N GLY A 75 -16.87 5.06 17.84
CA GLY A 75 -16.85 3.76 18.51
C GLY A 75 -16.23 3.80 19.91
N ARG A 76 -15.19 4.63 20.12
CA ARG A 76 -14.61 4.81 21.47
C ARG A 76 -15.52 5.55 22.43
N GLN A 77 -16.25 6.53 21.94
CA GLN A 77 -17.15 7.33 22.77
C GLN A 77 -18.39 6.55 23.19
N ALA A 78 -18.90 5.66 22.33
CA ALA A 78 -20.06 4.82 22.61
C ALA A 78 -19.77 3.62 23.54
N GLY A 79 -18.50 3.20 23.64
CA GLY A 79 -18.07 2.11 24.54
C GLY A 79 -17.65 2.57 25.94
N ARG A 80 -17.85 3.86 26.27
CA ARG A 80 -17.55 4.48 27.57
C ARG A 80 -18.85 4.79 28.30
#